data_AF-A0A957P9H0-F1
#
_entry.id   AF-A0A957P9H0-F1
#
_cell.length_a   1.000
_cell.length_b   1.000
_cell.length_c   1.000
_cell.angle_alpha   90.00
_cell.angle_beta   90.00
_cell.angle_gamma   90.00
#
_symmetry.space_group_name_H-M   'P 1'
#
loop_
_entity.id
_entity.type
_entity.pdbx_description
1 polymer ?
#
loop_
_entity_poly.entity_id
_entity_poly.type
_entity_poly.pdbx_seq_one_letter_code
_entity_poly.pdbx_strand_id
1 'polypeptide(L)'
;MRQAFNDRHHIADLLTQHGYQLGFATDTLTRLARPGRDASSSSVTIFPARADGAPELSVHFSSSDELYSEEYLDPRTRQVRRKAHDAFYIYVMLAHGGDWRAAYAAACAELEQTAASGLLFHQVANAPGPV
;
A
#
# COMPACT_ATOMS: atom_id res chain seq x y z
N MET A 1 4.15 9.16 10.03
CA MET A 1 2.89 9.09 9.26
C MET A 1 3.00 8.10 8.11
N ARG A 2 3.70 8.43 7.01
CA ARG A 2 3.86 7.53 5.84
C ARG A 2 4.30 6.10 6.23
N GLN A 3 5.33 5.97 7.07
CA GLN A 3 5.77 4.65 7.56
C GLN A 3 4.64 3.91 8.29
N ALA A 4 4.03 4.54 9.30
CA ALA A 4 2.92 3.94 10.05
C ALA A 4 1.71 3.56 9.17
N PHE A 5 1.46 4.30 8.08
CA PHE A 5 0.46 3.92 7.08
C PHE A 5 0.92 2.68 6.29
N ASN A 6 2.16 2.68 5.79
CA ASN A 6 2.73 1.54 5.06
C ASN A 6 2.80 0.27 5.90
N ASP A 7 2.97 0.38 7.22
CA ASP A 7 3.01 -0.78 8.13
C ASP A 7 1.62 -1.38 8.39
N ARG A 8 0.54 -0.63 8.09
CA ARG A 8 -0.85 -1.02 8.37
C ARG A 8 -1.63 -1.47 7.14
N HIS A 9 -1.24 -1.01 5.97
CA HIS A 9 -1.97 -1.27 4.73
C HIS A 9 -1.12 -2.11 3.78
N HIS A 10 -1.68 -3.24 3.35
CA HIS A 10 -1.11 -4.02 2.27
C HIS A 10 -1.43 -3.38 0.93
N ILE A 11 -0.44 -3.35 0.03
CA ILE A 11 -0.63 -2.76 -1.29
C ILE A 11 -1.69 -3.52 -2.10
N ALA A 12 -1.76 -4.85 -1.96
CA ALA A 12 -2.73 -5.66 -2.67
C ALA A 12 -4.17 -5.26 -2.31
N ASP A 13 -4.44 -4.99 -1.03
CA ASP A 13 -5.77 -4.58 -0.57
C ASP A 13 -6.16 -3.22 -1.13
N LEU A 14 -5.25 -2.25 -1.09
CA LEU A 14 -5.48 -0.93 -1.68
C LEU A 14 -5.77 -1.03 -3.18
N LEU A 15 -4.96 -1.77 -3.93
CA LEU A 15 -5.16 -1.90 -5.37
C LEU A 15 -6.47 -2.63 -5.70
N THR A 16 -6.84 -3.68 -4.97
CA THR A 16 -8.08 -4.42 -5.22
C THR A 16 -9.34 -3.57 -4.94
N GLN A 17 -9.29 -2.69 -3.94
CA GLN A 17 -10.36 -1.68 -3.71
C GLN A 17 -10.57 -0.76 -4.92
N HIS A 18 -9.53 -0.55 -5.74
CA HIS A 18 -9.56 0.25 -6.96
C HIS A 18 -9.70 -0.61 -8.24
N GLY A 19 -10.22 -1.84 -8.12
CA GLY A 19 -10.59 -2.68 -9.26
C GLY A 19 -9.44 -3.44 -9.92
N TYR A 20 -8.26 -3.47 -9.30
CA TYR A 20 -7.19 -4.39 -9.72
C TYR A 20 -7.57 -5.81 -9.33
N GLN A 21 -7.14 -6.78 -10.13
CA GLN A 21 -7.49 -8.19 -9.91
C GLN A 21 -6.25 -8.99 -9.51
N LEU A 22 -6.36 -9.78 -8.44
CA LEU A 22 -5.30 -10.69 -8.02
C LEU A 22 -5.10 -11.78 -9.08
N GLY A 23 -3.90 -11.83 -9.66
CA GLY A 23 -3.51 -12.89 -10.60
C GLY A 23 -2.97 -14.10 -9.84
N PHE A 24 -1.91 -13.88 -9.06
CA PHE A 24 -1.35 -14.90 -8.16
C PHE A 24 -0.53 -14.26 -7.04
N ALA A 25 -0.31 -15.00 -5.97
CA ALA A 25 0.54 -14.62 -4.84
C ALA A 25 1.47 -15.77 -4.46
N THR A 26 2.70 -15.43 -4.11
CA THR A 26 3.71 -16.31 -3.53
C THR A 26 4.36 -15.61 -2.33
N ASP A 27 5.17 -16.33 -1.56
CA ASP A 27 5.94 -15.75 -0.44
C ASP A 27 6.92 -14.66 -0.89
N THR A 28 7.29 -14.63 -2.18
CA THR A 28 8.30 -13.73 -2.73
C THR A 28 7.72 -12.53 -3.47
N LEU A 29 6.50 -12.64 -3.99
CA LEU A 29 5.82 -11.54 -4.69
C LEU A 29 4.32 -11.80 -4.87
N THR A 30 3.58 -10.72 -5.08
CA THR A 30 2.17 -10.77 -5.51
C THR A 30 2.03 -10.10 -6.88
N ARG A 31 1.22 -10.68 -7.77
CA ARG A 31 0.95 -10.15 -9.11
C ARG A 31 -0.52 -9.81 -9.28
N LEU A 32 -0.78 -8.61 -9.80
CA LEU A 32 -2.13 -8.15 -10.11
C LEU A 32 -2.25 -7.72 -11.56
N ALA A 33 -3.44 -7.91 -12.12
CA ALA A 33 -3.87 -7.28 -13.36
C ALA A 33 -4.51 -5.92 -13.06
N ARG A 34 -4.23 -4.94 -13.91
CA ARG A 34 -4.83 -3.61 -13.83
C ARG A 34 -6.34 -3.65 -14.15
N PRO A 35 -7.11 -2.62 -13.76
CA PRO A 35 -8.53 -2.54 -14.07
C PRO A 35 -8.84 -2.71 -15.57
N GLY A 36 -9.92 -3.42 -15.88
CA GLY A 36 -10.34 -3.70 -17.26
C GLY A 36 -9.54 -4.80 -17.96
N ARG A 37 -8.74 -5.58 -17.23
CA ARG A 37 -8.02 -6.76 -17.74
C ARG A 37 -8.35 -7.99 -16.91
N ASP A 38 -8.19 -9.15 -17.55
CA ASP A 38 -8.27 -10.45 -16.89
C ASP A 38 -7.08 -10.65 -15.93
N ALA A 39 -7.30 -11.31 -14.79
CA ALA A 39 -6.31 -11.69 -13.79
C ALA A 39 -5.04 -12.37 -14.37
N SER A 40 -5.20 -13.14 -15.45
CA SER A 40 -4.10 -13.77 -16.19
C SER A 40 -3.16 -12.77 -16.89
N SER A 41 -3.62 -11.56 -17.18
CA SER A 41 -2.85 -10.46 -17.78
C SER A 41 -2.20 -9.56 -16.72
N SER A 42 -1.51 -10.15 -15.75
CA SER A 42 -0.89 -9.42 -14.64
C SER A 42 0.18 -8.42 -15.10
N SER A 43 0.03 -7.14 -14.74
CA SER A 43 0.93 -6.03 -15.11
C SER A 43 1.48 -5.27 -13.91
N VAL A 44 1.14 -5.67 -12.69
CA VAL A 44 1.62 -5.09 -11.44
C VAL A 44 2.34 -6.18 -10.64
N THR A 45 3.50 -5.84 -10.06
CA THR A 45 4.21 -6.70 -9.10
C THR A 45 4.30 -5.99 -7.77
N ILE A 46 3.95 -6.67 -6.70
CA ILE A 46 4.16 -6.24 -5.32
C ILE A 46 5.25 -7.12 -4.73
N PHE A 47 6.28 -6.50 -4.19
CA PHE A 47 7.31 -7.13 -3.40
C PHE A 47 6.94 -6.99 -1.91
N PRO A 48 7.07 -8.06 -1.12
CA PRO A 48 6.71 -8.04 0.29
C PRO A 48 7.65 -7.10 1.07
N ALA A 49 7.17 -6.65 2.23
CA ALA A 49 8.01 -5.96 3.19
C ALA A 49 9.22 -6.82 3.57
N ARG A 50 10.37 -6.20 3.78
CA ARG A 50 11.63 -6.88 4.07
C ARG A 50 11.92 -6.83 5.57
N ALA A 51 12.63 -7.84 6.06
CA ALA A 51 13.04 -7.92 7.48
C ALA A 51 13.96 -6.75 7.93
N ASP A 52 14.55 -6.02 6.98
CA ASP A 52 15.35 -4.81 7.23
C ASP A 52 14.48 -3.55 7.46
N GLY A 53 13.15 -3.69 7.49
CA GLY A 53 12.20 -2.61 7.72
C GLY A 53 11.77 -1.88 6.44
N ALA A 54 12.22 -2.30 5.25
CA ALA A 54 11.69 -1.76 4.01
C ALA A 54 10.20 -2.17 3.86
N PRO A 55 9.29 -1.23 3.53
CA PRO A 55 7.88 -1.53 3.37
C PRO A 55 7.63 -2.38 2.12
N GLU A 56 6.39 -2.83 1.95
CA GLU A 56 5.94 -3.35 0.66
C GLU A 56 6.12 -2.32 -0.45
N LEU A 57 6.43 -2.80 -1.65
CA LEU A 57 6.65 -1.96 -2.82
C LEU A 57 5.98 -2.57 -4.06
N SER A 58 5.24 -1.77 -4.83
CA SER A 58 4.74 -2.16 -6.13
C SER A 58 5.49 -1.53 -7.30
N VAL A 59 5.48 -2.24 -8.43
CA VAL A 59 5.98 -1.76 -9.72
C VAL A 59 4.92 -2.05 -10.78
N HIS A 60 4.56 -1.02 -11.54
CA HIS A 60 3.50 -1.05 -12.56
C HIS A 60 4.12 -1.01 -13.96
N PHE A 61 3.83 -2.02 -14.79
CA PHE A 61 4.52 -2.24 -16.07
C PHE A 61 3.70 -1.84 -17.30
N SER A 62 2.41 -1.49 -17.15
CA SER A 62 1.55 -1.11 -18.28
C SER A 62 1.45 0.40 -18.37
N SER A 63 1.76 1.00 -19.52
CA SER A 63 1.65 2.46 -19.75
C SER A 63 0.22 3.01 -19.69
N SER A 64 -0.78 2.13 -19.69
CA SER A 64 -2.18 2.49 -19.53
C SER A 64 -2.67 2.35 -18.07
N ASP A 65 -1.79 1.95 -17.15
CA ASP A 65 -2.03 1.94 -15.72
C ASP A 65 -1.83 3.36 -15.16
N GLU A 66 -2.74 3.82 -14.31
CA GLU A 66 -2.69 5.15 -13.69
C GLU A 66 -1.44 5.37 -12.83
N LEU A 67 -0.89 4.29 -12.27
CA LEU A 67 0.31 4.30 -11.44
C LEU A 67 1.57 3.94 -12.23
N TYR A 68 1.50 3.93 -13.56
CA TYR A 68 2.67 3.73 -14.40
C TYR A 68 3.71 4.84 -14.17
N SER A 69 4.97 4.46 -14.09
CA SER A 69 6.11 5.38 -14.08
C SER A 69 7.11 4.98 -15.16
N GLU A 70 7.70 5.94 -15.87
CA GLU A 70 8.68 5.64 -16.92
C GLU A 70 9.95 4.97 -16.40
N GLU A 71 10.66 4.30 -17.32
CA GLU A 71 11.97 3.72 -17.03
C GLU A 71 13.04 4.80 -16.98
N TYR A 72 14.01 4.63 -16.08
CA TYR A 72 15.16 5.50 -15.97
C TYR A 72 16.44 4.68 -15.79
N LEU A 73 17.56 5.22 -16.26
CA LEU A 73 18.88 4.63 -16.02
C LEU A 73 19.37 5.04 -14.64
N ASP A 74 19.56 4.06 -13.74
CA ASP A 74 20.16 4.31 -12.43
C ASP A 74 21.65 4.64 -12.63
N PRO A 75 22.12 5.84 -12.27
CA PRO A 75 23.50 6.26 -12.53
C PRO A 75 24.53 5.46 -11.72
N ARG A 76 24.12 4.84 -10.60
CA ARG A 76 25.01 4.07 -9.73
C ARG A 76 25.20 2.64 -10.21
N THR A 77 24.10 2.00 -10.64
CA THR A 77 24.12 0.58 -11.05
C THR A 77 24.20 0.39 -12.56
N ARG A 78 23.94 1.45 -13.34
CA ARG A 78 23.83 1.43 -14.81
C ARG A 78 22.73 0.47 -15.31
N GLN A 79 21.78 0.14 -14.45
CA GLN A 79 20.62 -0.69 -14.78
C GLN A 79 19.41 0.19 -15.09
N VAL A 80 18.58 -0.28 -16.02
CA VAL A 80 17.26 0.30 -16.26
C VAL A 80 16.35 -0.05 -15.08
N ARG A 81 15.74 0.95 -14.47
CA ARG A 81 14.86 0.81 -13.30
C ARG A 81 13.55 1.55 -13.54
N ARG A 82 12.56 1.18 -12.73
CA ARG A 82 11.25 1.84 -12.67
C ARG A 82 11.00 2.32 -11.25
N LYS A 83 10.22 3.39 -11.08
CA LYS A 83 9.88 3.88 -9.75
C LYS A 83 8.96 2.86 -9.08
N ALA A 84 9.29 2.49 -7.85
CA ALA A 84 8.44 1.67 -7.03
C ALA A 84 7.52 2.55 -6.17
N HIS A 85 6.34 2.05 -5.84
CA HIS A 85 5.31 2.75 -5.08
C HIS A 85 5.03 1.98 -3.79
N ASP A 86 4.96 2.70 -2.66
CA ASP A 86 4.50 2.13 -1.40
C ASP A 86 2.99 2.35 -1.23
N ALA A 87 2.42 1.74 -0.19
CA ALA A 87 0.99 1.84 0.11
C ALA A 87 0.50 3.28 0.22
N PHE A 88 1.24 4.16 0.91
CA PHE A 88 0.83 5.56 1.05
C PHE A 88 0.84 6.33 -0.28
N TYR A 89 1.83 6.09 -1.17
CA TYR A 89 1.80 6.69 -2.51
C TYR A 89 0.56 6.25 -3.29
N ILE A 90 0.23 4.95 -3.25
CA ILE A 90 -0.94 4.40 -3.94
C ILE A 90 -2.22 5.03 -3.41
N TYR A 91 -2.35 5.13 -2.09
CA TYR A 91 -3.47 5.80 -1.44
C TYR A 91 -3.62 7.26 -1.88
N VAL A 92 -2.52 8.01 -1.94
CA VAL A 92 -2.55 9.41 -2.40
C VAL A 92 -3.05 9.50 -3.84
N MET A 93 -2.52 8.66 -4.73
CA MET A 93 -2.84 8.72 -6.14
C MET A 93 -4.28 8.27 -6.42
N LEU A 94 -4.68 7.10 -5.91
CA LEU A 94 -5.94 6.47 -6.27
C LEU A 94 -7.13 6.94 -5.42
N ALA A 95 -6.94 7.18 -4.11
CA ALA A 95 -8.03 7.58 -3.23
C ALA A 95 -8.20 9.11 -3.15
N HIS A 96 -7.13 9.87 -3.41
CA HIS A 96 -7.11 11.34 -3.27
C HIS A 96 -6.71 12.07 -4.55
N GLY A 97 -6.63 11.38 -5.70
CA GLY A 97 -6.35 12.02 -7.00
C GLY A 97 -5.01 12.76 -7.05
N GLY A 98 -4.03 12.34 -6.24
CA GLY A 98 -2.73 13.02 -6.12
C GLY A 98 -2.68 14.17 -5.10
N ASP A 99 -3.77 14.46 -4.38
CA ASP A 99 -3.75 15.46 -3.31
C ASP A 99 -3.05 14.92 -2.05
N TRP A 100 -1.75 15.20 -1.96
CA TRP A 100 -0.92 14.82 -0.83
C TRP A 100 -1.38 15.41 0.50
N ARG A 101 -1.99 16.59 0.51
CA ARG A 101 -2.43 17.24 1.76
C ARG A 101 -3.68 16.56 2.29
N ALA A 102 -4.66 16.31 1.41
CA ALA A 102 -5.87 15.59 1.76
C ALA A 102 -5.56 14.17 2.24
N ALA A 103 -4.70 13.45 1.51
CA ALA A 103 -4.28 12.11 1.88
C ALA A 103 -3.56 12.06 3.24
N TYR A 104 -2.68 13.03 3.53
CA TYR A 104 -2.00 13.09 4.82
C TYR A 104 -2.97 13.39 5.97
N ALA A 105 -3.90 14.34 5.78
CA ALA A 105 -4.91 14.67 6.78
C ALA A 105 -5.81 13.46 7.09
N ALA A 106 -6.25 12.74 6.05
CA ALA A 106 -7.05 11.53 6.20
C ALA A 106 -6.30 10.42 6.95
N ALA A 107 -5.03 10.16 6.58
CA ALA A 107 -4.19 9.17 7.26
C ALA A 107 -3.94 9.53 8.74
N CYS A 108 -3.77 10.81 9.07
CA CYS A 108 -3.68 11.24 10.47
C CYS A 108 -4.96 10.91 11.26
N ALA A 109 -6.12 11.28 10.72
CA ALA A 109 -7.39 11.05 11.38
C ALA A 109 -7.67 9.56 11.61
N GLU A 110 -7.29 8.70 10.66
CA GLU A 110 -7.40 7.25 10.79
C GLU A 110 -6.52 6.68 11.93
N LEU A 111 -5.27 7.16 12.06
CA LEU A 111 -4.40 6.75 13.16
C LEU A 111 -4.98 7.15 14.52
N GLU A 112 -5.52 8.37 14.63
CA GLU A 112 -6.14 8.87 15.86
C GLU A 112 -7.37 8.04 16.25
N GLN A 113 -8.24 7.72 15.28
CA GLN A 113 -9.40 6.86 15.51
C GLN A 113 -8.99 5.47 15.98
N THR A 114 -7.97 4.87 15.36
CA THR A 114 -7.49 3.54 15.76
C THR A 114 -6.88 3.55 17.16
N ALA A 115 -6.13 4.61 17.51
CA ALA A 115 -5.58 4.77 18.85
C ALA A 115 -6.68 4.92 19.89
N ALA A 116 -7.71 5.73 19.61
CA ALA A 116 -8.87 5.91 20.50
C ALA A 116 -9.67 4.60 20.67
N SER A 117 -9.89 3.84 19.60
CA SER A 117 -10.55 2.54 19.67
C SER A 117 -9.72 1.49 20.42
N GLY A 118 -8.40 1.48 20.28
CA GLY A 118 -7.50 0.59 21.04
C GLY A 118 -7.44 0.90 22.54
N LEU A 119 -7.57 2.17 22.93
CA LEU A 119 -7.64 2.62 24.33
C LEU A 119 -8.96 2.21 25.02
N LEU A 120 -10.07 2.15 24.29
CA LEU A 120 -11.37 1.72 24.82
C LEU A 120 -11.38 0.24 25.25
N PHE A 121 -10.60 -0.63 24.61
CA PHE A 121 -10.52 -2.05 25.01
C PHE A 121 -9.69 -2.29 26.29
N HIS A 122 -8.75 -1.40 26.63
CA HIS A 122 -7.94 -1.55 27.84
C HIS A 122 -8.59 -1.00 29.12
N GLN A 123 -9.62 -0.17 29.03
CA GLN A 123 -10.32 0.35 30.21
C GLN A 123 -11.37 -0.60 30.81
N VAL A 124 -11.78 -1.65 30.10
CA VAL A 124 -12.81 -2.60 30.58
C VAL A 124 -12.21 -3.74 31.42
N ALA A 125 -10.90 -3.94 31.41
CA ALA A 125 -10.24 -5.05 32.10
C ALA A 125 -9.94 -4.83 33.60
N ASN A 126 -10.22 -3.65 34.16
CA ASN A 126 -9.91 -3.29 35.56
C ASN A 126 -11.17 -2.94 36.39
N ALA A 127 -12.27 -3.66 36.19
CA ALA A 127 -13.36 -3.64 37.17
C ALA A 127 -13.05 -4.65 38.29
N PRO A 128 -12.78 -4.22 39.54
CA PRO A 128 -12.69 -5.15 40.66
C PRO A 128 -14.05 -5.83 40.85
N GLY A 129 -14.06 -7.16 40.81
CA GLY A 129 -15.27 -7.96 41.04
C GLY A 129 -15.86 -7.72 42.43
N PRO A 130 -17.19 -7.88 42.59
CA PRO A 130 -17.84 -7.67 43.87
C PRO A 130 -17.37 -8.74 44.88
N VAL A 131 -17.07 -8.26 46.09
CA VAL A 131 -16.63 -9.03 47.26
C VAL A 131 -17.76 -9.88 47.83
#